data_AF-A0A1H8CRE5-F1
#
_entry.id   AF-A0A1H8CRE5-F1
#
_cell.length_a   1.000
_cell.length_b   1.000
_cell.length_c   1.000
_cell.angle_alpha   90.00
_cell.angle_beta   90.00
_cell.angle_gamma   90.00
#
_symmetry.space_group_name_H-M   'P 1'
#
loop_
_entity.id
_entity.type
_entity.pdbx_description
1 polymer ?
#
loop_
_entity_poly.entity_id
_entity_poly.type
_entity_poly.pdbx_seq_one_letter_code
_entity_poly.pdbx_strand_id
1 'polypeptide(L)' 'MGRMELAQSYFPFIQPRSAWLKFKTLLLEDPDLSGFAKQRRRTLLPSEVNIIYQHLGRP' A
#
# COMPACT_ATOMS: atom_id res chain seq x y z
N MET A 1 -12.74 13.91 -6.45
CA MET A 1 -11.72 13.25 -7.29
C MET A 1 -10.67 14.25 -7.65
N GLY A 2 -9.44 14.02 -7.22
CA GLY A 2 -8.29 14.86 -7.53
C GLY A 2 -7.74 14.57 -8.93
N ARG A 3 -7.10 15.56 -9.57
CA ARG A 3 -6.51 15.47 -10.92
C ARG A 3 -5.59 14.25 -11.14
N MET A 4 -4.95 13.76 -10.07
CA MET A 4 -4.09 12.58 -10.13
C MET A 4 -4.83 11.24 -10.16
N GLU A 5 -5.94 11.11 -9.45
CA GLU A 5 -6.78 9.90 -9.51
C GLU A 5 -7.29 9.69 -10.94
N LEU A 6 -7.55 10.80 -11.63
CA LEU A 6 -7.92 10.84 -13.04
C LEU A 6 -6.75 10.40 -13.93
N ALA A 7 -5.54 10.97 -13.75
CA ALA A 7 -4.35 10.60 -14.53
C ALA A 7 -3.97 9.12 -14.38
N GLN A 8 -4.08 8.53 -13.19
CA GLN A 8 -3.85 7.09 -12.99
C GLN A 8 -4.89 6.21 -13.69
N SER A 9 -6.13 6.67 -13.82
CA SER A 9 -7.16 5.96 -14.57
C SER A 9 -6.85 5.88 -16.07
N TYR A 10 -6.13 6.85 -16.64
CA TYR A 10 -5.74 6.86 -18.05
C TYR A 10 -4.38 6.22 -18.31
N PHE A 11 -3.48 6.25 -17.33
CA PHE A 11 -2.10 5.77 -17.48
C PHE A 11 -1.72 4.86 -16.31
N PRO A 12 -2.12 3.57 -16.36
CA PRO A 12 -1.94 2.63 -15.24
C PRO A 12 -0.47 2.31 -14.94
N PHE A 13 0.44 2.60 -15.87
CA PHE A 13 1.88 2.38 -15.72
C PHE A 13 2.62 3.50 -14.98
N ILE A 14 1.97 4.63 -14.71
CA ILE A 14 2.57 5.71 -13.94
C ILE A 14 2.63 5.27 -12.48
N GLN A 15 3.84 4.95 -12.01
CA GLN A 15 4.05 4.58 -10.60
C GLN A 15 3.52 5.68 -9.69
N PRO A 16 2.76 5.32 -8.64
CA PRO A 16 2.27 6.31 -7.70
C PRO A 16 3.43 7.03 -7.03
N ARG A 17 3.43 8.37 -7.05
CA ARG A 17 4.48 9.18 -6.43
C ARG A 17 4.39 9.18 -4.90
N SER A 18 3.22 8.85 -4.34
CA SER A 18 2.99 8.76 -2.89
C SER A 18 3.59 7.48 -2.31
N ALA A 19 4.45 7.63 -1.30
CA ALA A 19 5.01 6.50 -0.55
C ALA A 19 3.91 5.56 -0.01
N TRP A 20 2.77 6.11 0.41
CA TRP A 20 1.64 5.32 0.88
C TRP A 20 1.03 4.45 -0.22
N LEU A 21 0.89 4.98 -1.44
CA LEU A 21 0.31 4.20 -2.55
C LEU A 21 1.27 3.09 -3.00
N LYS A 22 2.57 3.36 -3.05
CA LYS A 22 3.59 2.32 -3.29
C LYS A 22 3.52 1.22 -2.23
N PHE A 23 3.48 1.62 -0.97
CA PHE A 23 3.36 0.70 0.15
C PHE A 23 2.05 -0.09 0.12
N LYS A 24 0.93 0.55 -0.21
CA LYS A 24 -0.38 -0.10 -0.38
C LYS A 24 -0.35 -1.15 -1.49
N THR A 25 0.33 -0.88 -2.61
CA THR A 25 0.52 -1.87 -3.68
C THR A 25 1.29 -3.08 -3.17
N LEU A 26 2.42 -2.87 -2.48
CA LEU A 26 3.21 -3.97 -1.89
C LEU A 26 2.38 -4.83 -0.93
N LEU A 27 1.55 -4.20 -0.09
CA LEU A 27 0.65 -4.91 0.81
C LEU A 27 -0.44 -5.70 0.06
N LEU A 28 -0.88 -5.26 -1.11
CA LEU A 28 -1.90 -5.95 -1.92
C LEU A 28 -1.32 -7.14 -2.70
N GLU A 29 -0.03 -7.08 -3.05
CA GLU A 29 0.67 -8.17 -3.73
C GLU A 29 0.90 -9.37 -2.81
N ASP A 30 1.04 -9.15 -1.50
CA ASP A 30 1.16 -10.20 -0.51
C ASP A 30 -0.23 -10.58 0.07
N PRO A 31 -0.71 -11.83 -0.11
CA PRO A 31 -2.05 -12.23 0.29
C PRO A 31 -2.27 -12.12 1.81
N ASP A 32 -1.25 -12.40 2.63
CA ASP A 32 -1.31 -12.30 4.10
C ASP A 32 -1.37 -10.85 4.58
N LEU A 33 -0.81 -9.92 3.80
CA LEU A 33 -0.81 -8.49 4.13
C LEU A 33 -1.95 -7.70 3.48
N SER A 34 -2.68 -8.29 2.54
CA SER A 34 -3.74 -7.63 1.76
C SER A 34 -4.85 -7.03 2.63
N GLY A 35 -5.05 -7.55 3.85
CA GLY A 35 -5.95 -7.00 4.86
C GLY A 35 -5.56 -5.60 5.32
N PHE A 36 -4.26 -5.34 5.50
CA PHE A 36 -3.75 -4.04 5.95
C PHE A 36 -3.98 -2.94 4.90
N ALA A 37 -3.92 -3.28 3.61
CA ALA A 37 -4.21 -2.34 2.52
C ALA A 37 -5.68 -1.91 2.43
N LYS A 38 -6.60 -2.76 2.91
CA LYS A 38 -8.06 -2.51 2.89
C LYS A 38 -8.55 -1.81 4.17
N GLN A 39 -7.69 -1.70 5.18
CA GLN A 39 -8.05 -1.07 6.44
C GLN A 39 -8.36 0.42 6.23
N ARG A 40 -9.48 0.88 6.81
CA ARG A 40 -9.91 2.29 6.70
C ARG A 40 -9.06 3.23 7.58
N ARG A 41 -8.25 2.67 8.47
CA ARG A 41 -7.35 3.40 9.39
C ARG A 41 -6.03 3.67 8.68
N ARG A 42 -5.56 4.92 8.77
CA ARG A 42 -4.34 5.40 8.13
C ARG A 42 -3.07 5.14 8.95
N THR A 43 -3.24 4.82 10.23
CA THR A 43 -2.16 4.53 11.16
C THR A 43 -2.18 3.04 11.48
N LEU A 44 -1.03 2.38 11.26
CA LEU A 44 -0.81 0.99 11.65
C LEU A 44 -0.40 0.93 13.13
N LEU A 45 -0.86 -0.10 13.82
CA LEU A 45 -0.43 -0.43 15.16
C LEU A 45 0.98 -1.03 15.13
N PRO A 46 1.77 -0.90 16.21
CA PRO A 46 3.11 -1.49 16.28
C PRO A 46 3.14 -2.99 15.94
N SER A 47 2.12 -3.74 16.36
CA SER A 47 2.00 -5.17 16.04
C SER A 47 1.77 -5.42 14.55
N GLU A 48 0.96 -4.58 13.89
CA GLU A 48 0.71 -4.67 12.44
C GLU A 48 1.99 -4.33 11.65
N VAL A 49 2.73 -3.31 12.10
CA VAL A 49 4.04 -2.96 11.52
C VAL A 49 5.03 -4.12 11.65
N ASN A 50 5.06 -4.80 12.80
CA ASN A 50 5.93 -5.96 12.99
C ASN A 50 5.57 -7.12 12.03
N ILE A 51 4.28 -7.40 11.85
CA ILE A 51 3.82 -8.43 10.88
C ILE A 51 4.24 -8.06 9.47
N ILE A 52 3.98 -6.81 9.06
CA ILE A 52 4.37 -6.32 7.73
C ILE A 52 5.89 -6.40 7.54
N TYR A 53 6.67 -6.07 8.57
CA TYR A 53 8.13 -6.19 8.54
C TYR A 53 8.60 -7.64 8.39
N GLN A 54 7.99 -8.60 9.09
CA GLN A 54 8.35 -10.02 8.94
C GLN A 54 8.08 -10.58 7.54
N HIS A 55 7.04 -10.08 6.86
CA HIS A 55 6.66 -10.52 5.51
C HIS A 55 7.43 -9.79 4.40
N LEU A 56 7.50 -8.46 4.45
CA LEU A 56 8.15 -7.64 3.42
C LEU A 56 9.66 -7.47 3.65
N GLY A 57 10.13 -7.78 4.85
CA GLY A 57 11.48 -7.47 5.34
C GLY A 57 12.10 -8.63 6.11
N ARG A 58 12.37 -9.74 5.41
CA ARG A 58 13.73 -10.28 5.55
C ARG A 58 14.67 -9.24 4.89
N PRO A 59 15.87 -9.01 5.45
CA PRO A 59 16.82 -8.03 4.92
C PRO A 59 16.97 -8.12 3.40
#